data_AF-A0A3G9GFD0-F1
#
_entry.id   AF-A0A3G9GFD0-F1
#
_cell.length_a   1.000
_cell.length_b   1.000
_cell.length_c   1.000
_cell.angle_alpha   90.00
_cell.angle_beta   90.00
_cell.angle_gamma   90.00
#
_symmetry.space_group_name_H-M   'P 1'
#
loop_
_entity.id
_entity.type
_entity.pdbx_description
1 polymer ?
#
loop_
_entity_poly.entity_id
_entity_poly.type
_entity_poly.pdbx_seq_one_letter_code
_entity_poly.pdbx_strand_id
1 'polypeptide(L)'
;MSTLILRQGEVMRLSGQLPLSLQVAQGRIWISYCGQDVILRRGDCWQPGQARGEILLLEAMNGPAALELQLTGQHAPLRLASCN
;
A
#
# COMPACT_ATOMS: atom_id res chain seq x y z
N MET A 1 13.47 5.21 1.34
CA MET A 1 12.02 5.45 1.22
C MET A 1 11.67 5.42 -0.25
N SER A 2 10.56 4.79 -0.62
CA SER A 2 10.07 4.76 -2.00
C SER A 2 8.69 5.39 -2.07
N THR A 3 8.40 6.15 -3.12
CA THR A 3 7.07 6.75 -3.31
C THR A 3 6.26 5.91 -4.29
N LEU A 4 5.01 5.63 -3.93
CA LEU A 4 4.03 5.02 -4.81
C LEU A 4 2.91 6.03 -5.09
N ILE A 5 2.58 6.21 -6.36
CA ILE A 5 1.48 7.07 -6.81
C ILE A 5 0.41 6.16 -7.39
N LEU A 6 -0.81 6.30 -6.88
CA LEU A 6 -2.00 5.62 -7.40
C LEU A 6 -2.93 6.65 -8.04
N ARG A 7 -3.41 6.36 -9.24
CA ARG A 7 -4.47 7.13 -9.91
C ARG A 7 -5.81 6.79 -9.28
N GLN A 8 -6.80 7.65 -9.49
CA GLN A 8 -8.17 7.41 -8.99
C GLN A 8 -8.70 6.08 -9.54
N GLY A 9 -9.17 5.21 -8.63
CA GLY A 9 -9.69 3.88 -8.97
C GLY A 9 -8.62 2.88 -9.43
N GLU A 10 -7.34 3.25 -9.38
CA GLU A 10 -6.25 2.31 -9.62
C GLU A 10 -6.09 1.41 -8.40
N VAL A 11 -6.21 0.10 -8.61
CA VAL A 11 -5.99 -0.91 -7.60
C VAL A 11 -4.60 -1.50 -7.80
N MET A 12 -3.75 -1.39 -6.78
CA MET A 12 -2.44 -2.00 -6.76
C MET A 12 -2.38 -3.16 -5.79
N ARG A 13 -1.86 -4.27 -6.28
CA ARG A 13 -1.58 -5.48 -5.53
C ARG A 13 -0.11 -5.53 -5.15
N LEU A 14 0.15 -5.54 -3.85
CA LEU A 14 1.44 -5.77 -3.23
C LEU A 14 1.50 -7.22 -2.74
N SER A 15 2.55 -7.95 -3.11
CA SER A 15 2.74 -9.34 -2.69
C SER A 15 4.22 -9.67 -2.45
N GLY A 16 4.46 -10.67 -1.60
CA GLY A 16 5.79 -11.00 -1.10
C GLY A 16 6.09 -10.24 0.18
N GLN A 17 7.27 -9.62 0.26
CA GLN A 17 7.66 -8.82 1.42
C GLN A 17 7.02 -7.43 1.34
N LEU A 18 5.97 -7.23 2.14
CA LEU A 18 5.25 -5.96 2.23
C LEU A 18 6.14 -4.85 2.82
N PRO A 19 5.82 -3.57 2.55
CA PRO A 19 6.51 -2.45 3.20
C PRO A 19 6.38 -2.53 4.73
N LEU A 20 7.42 -2.16 5.47
CA LEU A 20 7.38 -2.03 6.94
C LEU A 20 6.31 -1.05 7.39
N SER A 21 6.17 0.04 6.66
CA SER A 21 5.18 1.07 6.91
C SER A 21 4.77 1.75 5.61
N LEU A 22 3.54 2.25 5.61
CA LEU A 22 2.93 2.99 4.53
C LEU A 22 2.32 4.25 5.12
N GLN A 23 2.75 5.41 4.64
CA GLN A 23 2.20 6.69 5.03
C GLN A 23 1.50 7.35 3.85
N VAL A 24 0.31 7.91 4.09
CA VAL A 24 -0.42 8.65 3.06
C VAL A 24 0.10 10.09 3.03
N ALA A 25 0.96 10.42 2.06
CA ALA A 25 1.46 11.77 1.86
C ALA A 25 0.38 12.70 1.27
N GLN A 26 -0.48 12.16 0.39
CA GLN A 26 -1.58 12.89 -0.23
C GLN A 26 -2.76 11.96 -0.56
N GLY A 27 -3.98 12.51 -0.49
CA GLY A 27 -5.20 11.83 -0.91
C GLY A 27 -5.80 10.94 0.18
N ARG A 28 -6.56 9.94 -0.27
CA ARG A 28 -7.16 8.88 0.56
C ARG A 28 -6.95 7.55 -0.13
N ILE A 29 -6.71 6.51 0.65
CA ILE A 29 -6.62 5.15 0.12
C ILE A 29 -7.52 4.20 0.89
N TRP A 30 -8.02 3.20 0.19
CA TRP A 30 -8.54 1.98 0.77
C TRP A 30 -7.43 0.94 0.77
N ILE A 31 -7.33 0.21 1.87
CA ILE A 31 -6.44 -0.92 2.09
C ILE A 31 -7.29 -2.15 2.35
N SER A 32 -6.98 -3.25 1.68
CA SER A 32 -7.43 -4.59 2.09
C SER A 32 -6.24 -5.46 2.45
N TYR A 33 -6.24 -5.99 3.67
CA TYR A 33 -5.17 -6.84 4.19
C TYR A 33 -5.72 -7.84 5.22
N CYS A 34 -5.40 -9.12 5.07
CA CYS A 34 -5.82 -10.19 6.00
C CYS A 34 -7.34 -10.24 6.27
N GLY A 35 -8.16 -9.97 5.25
CA GLY A 35 -9.63 -9.95 5.36
C GLY A 35 -10.19 -8.73 6.10
N GLN A 36 -9.35 -7.72 6.36
CA GLN A 36 -9.75 -6.45 6.96
C GLN A 36 -9.58 -5.33 5.94
N ASP A 37 -10.56 -4.44 5.93
CA ASP A 37 -10.56 -3.25 5.10
C ASP A 37 -10.39 -1.99 5.96
N VAL A 38 -9.46 -1.13 5.57
CA VAL A 38 -9.12 0.10 6.29
C VAL A 38 -9.06 1.26 5.31
N ILE A 39 -9.63 2.40 5.69
CA ILE A 39 -9.50 3.65 4.92
C ILE A 39 -8.49 4.55 5.62
N LEU A 40 -7.45 4.96 4.89
CA LEU A 40 -6.45 5.91 5.35
C LEU A 40 -6.58 7.24 4.63
N ARG A 41 -6.24 8.32 5.33
CA ARG A 41 -6.27 9.71 4.89
C ARG A 41 -4.88 10.30 4.97
N ARG A 42 -4.66 11.43 4.30
CA ARG A 42 -3.42 12.20 4.41
C ARG A 42 -2.96 12.32 5.87
N GLY A 43 -1.71 11.95 6.12
CA GLY A 43 -1.07 11.97 7.44
C GLY A 43 -1.15 10.63 8.18
N ASP A 44 -2.10 9.76 7.82
CA ASP A 44 -2.22 8.44 8.44
C ASP A 44 -1.02 7.56 8.05
N CYS A 45 -0.59 6.76 9.01
CA CYS A 45 0.44 5.75 8.85
C CYS A 45 -0.16 4.39 9.19
N TRP A 46 0.19 3.39 8.39
CA TRP A 46 -0.25 2.02 8.55
C TRP A 46 0.93 1.07 8.44
N GLN A 47 0.89 0.03 9.26
CA GLN A 47 1.92 -1.00 9.30
C GLN A 47 1.24 -2.34 9.05
N PRO A 48 1.62 -3.09 8.00
CA PRO A 48 1.28 -4.49 7.94
C PRO A 48 2.00 -5.13 9.13
N GLY A 49 1.30 -5.90 9.95
CA GLY A 49 1.90 -6.62 11.07
C GLY A 49 2.93 -7.67 10.60
N GLN A 50 2.95 -8.84 11.23
CA GLN A 50 3.78 -9.93 10.71
C GLN A 50 3.18 -10.47 9.40
N ALA A 51 3.66 -9.97 8.27
CA ALA A 51 3.27 -10.49 6.96
C ALA A 51 3.92 -11.86 6.70
N ARG A 52 3.11 -12.92 6.58
CA ARG A 52 3.54 -14.28 6.22
C ARG A 52 3.12 -14.64 4.79
N GLY A 53 3.29 -13.70 3.87
CA GLY A 53 3.02 -13.89 2.44
C GLY A 53 1.62 -13.47 2.00
N GLU A 54 0.90 -12.71 2.82
CA GLU A 54 -0.41 -12.20 2.46
C GLU A 54 -0.33 -11.10 1.40
N ILE A 55 -1.45 -10.91 0.73
CA ILE A 55 -1.61 -9.91 -0.31
C ILE A 55 -2.16 -8.65 0.33
N LEU A 56 -1.55 -7.52 -0.01
CA LEU A 56 -2.04 -6.20 0.34
C LEU A 56 -2.61 -5.55 -0.94
N LEU A 57 -3.86 -5.14 -0.88
CA LEU A 57 -4.50 -4.35 -1.94
C LEU A 57 -4.58 -2.90 -1.51
N LEU A 58 -4.27 -2.00 -2.44
CA LEU A 58 -4.32 -0.56 -2.26
C LEU A 58 -5.18 0.03 -3.37
N GLU A 59 -6.11 0.93 -3.05
CA GLU A 59 -6.87 1.69 -4.05
C GLU A 59 -6.92 3.16 -3.67
N ALA A 60 -6.72 4.06 -4.63
CA ALA A 60 -6.92 5.49 -4.40
C ALA A 60 -8.41 5.87 -4.44
N MET A 61 -8.91 6.41 -3.33
CA MET A 61 -10.31 6.77 -3.17
C MET A 61 -10.55 8.24 -3.52
N ASN A 62 -11.53 8.50 -4.39
CA ASN A 62 -12.02 9.85 -4.70
C ASN A 62 -10.95 10.82 -5.25
N GLY A 63 -9.90 10.29 -5.89
CA GLY A 63 -8.81 11.05 -6.49
C GLY A 63 -7.50 10.28 -6.47
N PRO A 64 -6.41 10.84 -7.03
CA PRO A 64 -5.09 10.24 -6.92
C PRO A 64 -4.58 10.28 -5.47
N ALA A 65 -3.74 9.31 -5.12
CA ALA A 65 -3.09 9.22 -3.81
C ALA A 65 -1.58 9.04 -3.97
N ALA A 66 -0.82 9.64 -3.06
CA ALA A 66 0.62 9.48 -2.97
C ALA A 66 0.98 8.86 -1.63
N LEU A 67 1.75 7.77 -1.68
CA LEU A 67 2.11 6.95 -0.54
C LEU A 67 3.62 6.89 -0.40
N GLU A 68 4.11 7.08 0.82
CA GLU A 68 5.49 6.84 1.18
C GLU A 68 5.61 5.45 1.78
N LEU A 69 6.43 4.62 1.14
CA LEU A 69 6.67 3.24 1.52
C LEU A 69 8.06 3.11 2.16
N GLN A 70 8.08 2.58 3.38
CA GLN A 70 9.32 2.14 4.01
C GLN A 70 9.53 0.65 3.68
N LEU A 71 10.49 0.36 2.81
CA LEU A 71 10.84 -1.01 2.44
C LEU A 71 11.94 -1.55 3.36
N THR A 72 11.90 -2.85 3.67
CA THR A 72 12.97 -3.58 4.37
C THR A 72 14.01 -4.09 3.37
N GLY A 73 15.29 -4.13 3.77
CA GLY A 73 16.43 -4.41 2.88
C GLY A 73 16.56 -5.86 2.35
N GLN A 74 17.22 -5.93 1.18
CA GLN A 74 17.95 -7.02 0.50
C GLN A 74 17.41 -8.46 0.41
N HIS A 75 16.12 -8.76 0.53
CA HIS A 75 15.60 -10.04 0.01
C HIS A 75 14.23 -9.87 -0.65
N ALA A 76 14.03 -10.59 -1.76
CA ALA A 76 12.89 -10.63 -2.69
C ALA A 76 12.24 -9.26 -3.04
N PRO A 77 12.29 -8.81 -4.32
CA PRO A 77 11.69 -7.53 -4.70
C PRO A 77 10.18 -7.51 -4.42
N LEU A 78 9.71 -6.41 -3.81
CA LEU A 78 8.29 -6.09 -3.72
C LEU A 78 7.68 -6.17 -5.12
N ARG A 79 6.70 -7.06 -5.32
CA ARG A 79 6.02 -7.19 -6.60
C ARG A 79 4.81 -6.28 -6.61
N LEU A 80 4.89 -5.26 -7.45
CA LEU A 80 3.79 -4.36 -7.78
C LEU A 80 3.06 -4.93 -9.00
N ALA A 81 1.75 -5.11 -8.90
CA ALA A 81 0.91 -5.40 -10.05
C ALA A 81 -0.35 -4.55 -9.96
N SER A 82 -0.72 -3.88 -11.05
CA SER A 82 -2.05 -3.28 -11.16
C SER A 82 -3.08 -4.39 -11.34
N CYS A 83 -4.19 -4.32 -10.62
CA CYS A 83 -5.37 -5.12 -10.89
C CYS A 83 -6.21 -4.36 -11.92
N ASN A 84 -6.40 -4.96 -13.10
CA ASN A 84 -7.33 -4.48 -14.12
C ASN A 84 -8.70 -5.14 -13.93
#